data_AF-A0A848WKV0-F1
#
_entry.id   AF-A0A848WKV0-F1
#
_cell.length_a   1.000
_cell.length_b   1.000
_cell.length_c   1.000
_cell.angle_alpha   90.00
_cell.angle_beta   90.00
_cell.angle_gamma   90.00
#
_symmetry.space_group_name_H-M   'P 1'
#
loop_
_entity.id
_entity.type
_entity.pdbx_description
1 polymer ?
#
loop_
_entity_poly.entity_id
_entity_poly.type
_entity_poly.pdbx_seq_one_letter_code
_entity_poly.pdbx_strand_id
1 'polypeptide(L)'
;MMEQSIYQLVKDKLITHGVKKSDSGGLTLSDKKLFALFVDLERARQAGSFAAVTAAVQDIETYLLSINKQHLMAFAYMYLRFSDLTPKRVKLDEEPGDGTFIKSQVYTRDLTDEEILIGLWAKVKYEGEGEAFLRIVYAGT
;
A
#
# COMPACT_ATOMS: atom_id res chain seq x y z
N MET A 1 -19.93 -8.60 -15.71
CA MET A 1 -19.37 -7.65 -14.73
C MET A 1 -18.88 -6.45 -15.53
N MET A 2 -19.28 -5.22 -15.18
CA MET A 2 -18.68 -4.03 -15.80
C MET A 2 -17.23 -3.94 -15.30
N GLU A 3 -16.26 -3.98 -16.20
CA GLU A 3 -14.88 -3.63 -15.87
C GLU A 3 -14.88 -2.19 -15.34
N GLN A 4 -14.60 -2.03 -14.05
CA GLN A 4 -14.34 -0.70 -13.50
C GLN A 4 -13.04 -0.18 -14.13
N SER A 5 -13.03 1.09 -14.54
CA SER A 5 -11.80 1.72 -15.02
C SER A 5 -10.76 1.72 -13.91
N ILE A 6 -9.48 1.53 -14.25
CA ILE A 6 -8.38 1.56 -13.27
C ILE A 6 -8.38 2.85 -12.43
N TYR A 7 -8.77 3.97 -13.02
CA TYR A 7 -8.93 5.25 -12.34
C TYR A 7 -10.00 5.20 -11.25
N GLN A 8 -11.15 4.57 -11.53
CA GLN A 8 -12.22 4.42 -10.56
C GLN A 8 -11.80 3.48 -9.44
N LEU A 9 -11.15 2.35 -9.77
CA LEU A 9 -10.61 1.42 -8.78
C LEU A 9 -9.61 2.09 -7.83
N VAL A 10 -8.65 2.84 -8.38
CA VAL A 10 -7.65 3.58 -7.59
C VAL A 10 -8.33 4.60 -6.68
N LYS A 11 -9.27 5.38 -7.21
CA LYS A 11 -10.03 6.36 -6.46
C LYS A 11 -10.81 5.73 -5.30
N ASP A 12 -11.54 4.66 -5.56
CA ASP A 12 -12.37 3.99 -4.54
C ASP A 12 -11.50 3.36 -3.45
N LYS A 13 -10.36 2.78 -3.83
CA LYS A 13 -9.40 2.21 -2.88
C LYS A 13 -8.77 3.29 -2.00
N LEU A 14 -8.35 4.41 -2.58
CA LEU A 14 -7.84 5.56 -1.80
C LEU A 14 -8.90 6.11 -0.83
N ILE A 15 -10.15 6.25 -1.28
CA ILE A 15 -11.27 6.69 -0.42
C ILE A 15 -11.48 5.71 0.73
N THR A 16 -11.45 4.41 0.47
CA THR A 16 -11.56 3.35 1.49
C THR A 16 -10.45 3.46 2.54
N HIS A 17 -9.24 3.87 2.14
CA HIS A 17 -8.11 4.13 3.04
C HIS A 17 -8.15 5.51 3.72
N GLY A 18 -9.23 6.27 3.55
CA GLY A 18 -9.49 7.47 4.36
C GLY A 18 -8.80 8.74 3.85
N VAL A 19 -8.39 8.82 2.58
CA VAL A 19 -7.83 10.07 2.02
C VAL A 19 -8.78 11.26 2.15
N LYS A 20 -10.10 11.04 2.18
CA LYS A 20 -11.09 12.11 2.37
C LYS A 20 -11.31 12.55 3.82
N LYS A 21 -10.68 11.88 4.78
CA LYS A 21 -10.85 12.20 6.21
C LYS A 21 -10.08 13.46 6.64
N SER A 22 -9.17 13.98 5.81
CA SER A 22 -8.46 15.23 6.03
C SER A 22 -8.24 16.01 4.74
N ASP A 23 -8.09 17.33 4.84
CA ASP A 23 -7.79 18.19 3.69
C ASP A 23 -6.44 17.82 3.06
N SER A 24 -5.44 17.53 3.89
CA SER A 24 -4.14 17.05 3.44
C SER A 24 -4.25 15.73 2.67
N GLY A 25 -5.10 14.80 3.11
CA GLY A 25 -5.36 13.56 2.37
C GLY A 25 -6.14 13.80 1.08
N GLY A 26 -7.04 14.78 1.05
CA GLY A 26 -7.78 15.16 -0.15
C GLY A 26 -6.88 15.57 -1.33
N LEU A 27 -5.64 16.00 -1.04
CA LEU A 27 -4.62 16.28 -2.06
C LEU A 27 -4.33 15.05 -2.93
N THR A 28 -4.33 13.84 -2.36
CA THR A 28 -4.09 12.59 -3.08
C THR A 28 -5.12 12.31 -4.19
N LEU A 29 -6.30 12.92 -4.11
CA LEU A 29 -7.34 12.81 -5.15
C LEU A 29 -7.41 14.02 -6.09
N SER A 30 -7.08 15.21 -5.59
CA SER A 30 -7.26 16.48 -6.32
C SER A 30 -6.03 16.88 -7.13
N ASP A 31 -4.83 16.49 -6.68
CA ASP A 31 -3.60 16.65 -7.44
C ASP A 31 -3.52 15.60 -8.55
N LYS A 32 -3.60 16.06 -9.80
CA LYS A 32 -3.61 15.20 -10.98
C LYS A 32 -2.34 14.36 -11.12
N LYS A 33 -1.18 14.93 -10.77
CA LYS A 33 0.10 14.24 -10.92
C LYS A 33 0.25 13.17 -9.85
N LEU A 34 -0.07 13.49 -8.60
CA LEU A 34 -0.08 12.51 -7.50
C LEU A 34 -1.05 11.37 -7.80
N PHE A 35 -2.27 11.70 -8.25
CA PHE A 35 -3.26 10.68 -8.58
C PHE A 35 -2.80 9.77 -9.72
N ALA A 36 -2.14 10.31 -10.76
CA ALA A 36 -1.56 9.51 -11.83
C ALA A 36 -0.47 8.54 -11.31
N LEU A 37 0.39 8.98 -10.39
CA LEU A 37 1.39 8.11 -9.77
C LEU A 37 0.76 6.95 -8.98
N PHE A 38 -0.38 7.18 -8.33
CA PHE A 38 -1.15 6.09 -7.71
C PHE A 38 -1.77 5.12 -8.72
N VAL A 39 -2.13 5.59 -9.91
CA VAL A 39 -2.58 4.72 -11.01
C VAL A 39 -1.41 3.86 -11.52
N ASP A 40 -0.21 4.44 -11.66
CA ASP A 40 0.98 3.70 -12.08
C ASP A 40 1.42 2.69 -11.01
N LEU A 41 1.28 3.02 -9.73
CA LEU A 41 1.45 2.07 -8.63
C LEU A 41 0.48 0.88 -8.74
N GLU A 42 -0.79 1.11 -9.06
CA GLU A 42 -1.76 0.02 -9.25
C GLU A 42 -1.41 -0.85 -10.46
N ARG A 43 -0.92 -0.26 -11.56
CA ARG A 43 -0.44 -1.02 -12.72
C ARG A 43 0.77 -1.89 -12.35
N ALA A 44 1.74 -1.32 -11.65
CA ALA A 44 2.92 -2.05 -11.17
C ALA A 44 2.52 -3.21 -10.26
N ARG A 45 1.55 -2.97 -9.36
CA ARG A 45 1.00 -4.00 -8.47
C ARG A 45 0.30 -5.11 -9.24
N GLN A 46 -0.52 -4.79 -10.25
CA GLN A 46 -1.20 -5.78 -11.09
C GLN A 46 -0.23 -6.61 -11.94
N ALA A 47 0.90 -6.03 -12.33
CA ALA A 47 1.97 -6.76 -13.00
C ALA A 47 2.72 -7.72 -12.07
N GLY A 48 2.54 -7.60 -10.74
CA GLY A 48 3.17 -8.46 -9.75
C GLY A 48 4.68 -8.26 -9.59
N SER A 49 5.26 -7.22 -10.20
CA SER A 49 6.71 -6.99 -10.17
C SER A 49 7.13 -6.17 -8.95
N PHE A 50 7.96 -6.76 -8.09
CA PHE A 50 8.45 -6.06 -6.90
C PHE A 50 9.26 -4.81 -7.26
N ALA A 51 10.12 -4.90 -8.29
CA ALA A 51 10.92 -3.78 -8.75
C ALA A 51 10.07 -2.64 -9.33
N ALA A 52 9.01 -2.96 -10.08
CA ALA A 52 8.11 -1.95 -10.60
C ALA A 52 7.32 -1.25 -9.48
N VAL A 53 6.89 -2.00 -8.46
CA VAL A 53 6.17 -1.44 -7.31
C VAL A 53 7.08 -0.50 -6.50
N THR A 54 8.31 -0.91 -6.20
CA THR A 54 9.24 -0.05 -5.44
C THR A 54 9.63 1.20 -6.22
N ALA A 55 9.82 1.10 -7.54
CA ALA A 55 10.03 2.26 -8.40
C ALA A 55 8.83 3.22 -8.38
N ALA A 56 7.61 2.72 -8.53
CA ALA A 56 6.40 3.55 -8.46
C ALA A 56 6.22 4.22 -7.09
N VAL A 57 6.55 3.53 -6.00
CA VAL A 57 6.53 4.15 -4.66
C VAL A 57 7.61 5.22 -4.52
N GLN A 58 8.81 5.01 -5.08
CA GLN A 58 9.87 6.01 -5.10
C GLN A 58 9.44 7.28 -5.86
N ASP A 59 8.75 7.13 -6.99
CA ASP A 59 8.24 8.26 -7.77
C ASP A 59 7.19 9.07 -6.97
N ILE A 60 6.31 8.38 -6.23
CA ILE A 60 5.37 9.03 -5.29
C ILE A 60 6.13 9.80 -4.22
N GLU A 61 7.14 9.18 -3.59
CA GLU A 61 7.93 9.81 -2.53
C GLU A 61 8.65 11.05 -3.05
N THR A 62 9.34 10.95 -4.19
CA THR A 62 10.04 12.06 -4.83
C THR A 62 9.08 13.21 -5.13
N TYR A 63 7.88 12.91 -5.63
CA TYR A 63 6.87 13.95 -5.85
C TYR A 63 6.41 14.60 -4.54
N LEU A 64 6.07 13.80 -3.52
CA LEU A 64 5.60 14.31 -2.24
C LEU A 64 6.66 15.14 -1.50
N LEU A 65 7.93 14.76 -1.61
CA LEU A 65 9.06 15.57 -1.14
C LEU A 65 9.11 16.92 -1.85
N SER A 66 8.94 16.94 -3.18
CA SER A 66 8.97 18.19 -3.96
C SER A 66 7.88 19.20 -3.59
N ILE A 67 6.78 18.74 -2.98
CA ILE A 67 5.68 19.60 -2.50
C ILE A 67 5.62 19.71 -0.97
N ASN A 68 6.64 19.23 -0.24
CA ASN A 68 6.70 19.22 1.23
C ASN A 68 5.52 18.49 1.91
N LYS A 69 5.05 17.39 1.31
CA LYS A 69 3.93 16.57 1.80
C LYS A 69 4.33 15.10 2.00
N GLN A 70 5.55 14.83 2.43
CA GLN A 70 6.07 13.45 2.63
C GLN A 70 5.17 12.57 3.50
N HIS A 71 4.47 13.15 4.49
CA HIS A 71 3.51 12.42 5.34
C HIS A 71 2.36 11.77 4.56
N LEU A 72 2.07 12.18 3.32
CA LEU A 72 1.08 11.51 2.47
C LEU A 72 1.57 10.15 1.94
N MET A 73 2.85 9.79 2.13
CA MET A 73 3.38 8.44 1.85
C MET A 73 2.65 7.36 2.64
N ALA A 74 2.05 7.71 3.78
CA ALA A 74 1.16 6.80 4.52
C ALA A 74 0.10 6.16 3.61
N PHE A 75 -0.47 6.92 2.67
CA PHE A 75 -1.49 6.39 1.76
C PHE A 75 -0.92 5.40 0.75
N ALA A 76 0.32 5.56 0.26
CA ALA A 76 0.97 4.58 -0.60
C ALA A 76 1.22 3.26 0.14
N TYR A 77 1.71 3.35 1.38
CA TYR A 77 1.93 2.16 2.21
C TYR A 77 0.62 1.45 2.56
N MET A 78 -0.42 2.19 2.96
CA MET A 78 -1.76 1.64 3.19
C MET A 78 -2.34 0.98 1.93
N TYR A 79 -2.18 1.62 0.77
CA TYR A 79 -2.70 1.15 -0.50
C TYR A 79 -2.16 -0.25 -0.87
N LEU A 80 -0.90 -0.52 -0.55
CA LEU A 80 -0.29 -1.84 -0.75
C LEU A 80 -0.57 -2.78 0.42
N ARG A 81 -0.52 -2.29 1.66
CA ARG A 81 -0.70 -3.07 2.89
C ARG A 81 -2.10 -3.68 3.00
N PHE A 82 -3.12 -2.98 2.56
CA PHE A 82 -4.50 -3.44 2.61
C PHE A 82 -4.95 -3.93 1.24
N SER A 83 -4.17 -4.85 0.68
CA SER A 83 -4.44 -5.53 -0.59
C SER A 83 -4.51 -7.04 -0.41
N ASP A 84 -4.93 -7.72 -1.48
CA ASP A 84 -4.93 -9.18 -1.62
C ASP A 84 -3.52 -9.79 -1.56
N LEU A 85 -2.47 -8.98 -1.65
CA LEU A 85 -1.07 -9.39 -1.51
C LEU A 85 -0.66 -9.61 -0.05
N THR A 86 -1.51 -9.24 0.91
CA THR A 86 -1.25 -9.46 2.33
C THR A 86 -2.09 -10.59 2.90
N PRO A 87 -1.57 -11.36 3.87
CA PRO A 87 -2.31 -12.47 4.45
C PRO A 87 -3.63 -12.01 5.06
N LYS A 88 -4.71 -12.71 4.72
CA LYS A 88 -6.01 -12.55 5.39
C LYS A 88 -5.96 -13.09 6.82
N ARG A 89 -5.17 -14.15 7.04
CA ARG A 89 -4.98 -14.78 8.35
C ARG A 89 -3.57 -15.31 8.46
N VAL A 90 -2.98 -15.16 9.64
CA VAL A 90 -1.74 -15.83 10.03
C VAL A 90 -2.13 -16.94 11.00
N LYS A 91 -1.71 -18.17 10.75
CA LYS A 91 -1.89 -19.28 11.69
C LYS A 91 -0.85 -19.14 12.81
N LEU A 92 -1.09 -19.79 13.95
CA LEU A 92 -0.11 -19.84 15.03
C LEU A 92 1.19 -20.46 14.49
N ASP A 93 2.31 -19.88 14.91
CA ASP A 93 3.62 -20.43 14.61
C ASP A 93 3.72 -21.82 15.24
N GLU A 94 4.23 -22.79 14.48
CA GLU A 94 4.46 -24.14 14.97
C GLU A 94 5.97 -24.34 15.16
N GLU A 95 6.35 -24.86 16.33
CA GLU A 95 7.72 -25.24 16.65
C GLU A 95 7.77 -26.77 16.80
N PRO A 96 8.18 -27.51 15.76
CA PRO A 96 8.12 -28.98 15.75
C PRO A 96 9.19 -29.67 16.63
N GLY A 97 9.96 -28.91 17.41
CA GLY A 97 10.91 -29.44 18.40
C GLY A 97 12.32 -29.73 17.89
N ASP A 98 12.62 -29.37 16.64
CA ASP A 98 13.96 -29.45 16.02
C ASP A 98 14.68 -28.08 15.97
N GLY A 99 14.11 -27.06 16.64
CA GLY A 99 14.60 -25.68 16.60
C GLY A 99 14.18 -24.90 15.36
N THR A 100 13.35 -25.47 14.47
CA THR A 100 12.75 -24.75 13.35
C THR A 100 11.44 -24.08 13.75
N PHE A 101 11.02 -23.07 12.98
CA PHE A 101 9.72 -22.41 13.13
C PHE A 101 8.98 -22.44 11.80
N ILE A 102 7.74 -22.91 11.83
CA ILE A 102 6.86 -22.93 10.68
C ILE A 102 5.91 -21.74 10.79
N LYS A 103 6.01 -20.81 9.83
CA LYS A 103 5.10 -19.69 9.68
C LYS A 103 4.10 -19.98 8.58
N SER A 104 2.81 -20.07 8.93
CA SER A 104 1.74 -20.37 7.98
C SER A 104 0.85 -19.15 7.74
N GLN A 105 0.72 -18.75 6.46
CA GLN A 105 -0.08 -17.59 6.04
C GLN A 105 -1.20 -18.03 5.10
N VAL A 106 -2.38 -17.43 5.23
CA VAL A 106 -3.56 -17.73 4.41
C VAL A 106 -3.89 -16.50 3.57
N TYR A 107 -3.84 -16.68 2.26
CA TYR A 107 -4.14 -15.64 1.26
C TYR A 107 -5.52 -15.87 0.64
N THR A 108 -6.06 -14.83 0.00
CA THR A 108 -7.37 -14.89 -0.67
C THR A 108 -7.31 -15.52 -2.06
N ARG A 109 -6.11 -15.67 -2.61
CA ARG A 109 -5.81 -16.30 -3.89
C ARG A 109 -4.37 -16.82 -3.86
N ASP A 110 -4.00 -17.59 -4.88
CA ASP A 110 -2.60 -17.96 -5.11
C ASP A 110 -1.78 -16.72 -5.46
N LEU A 111 -0.62 -16.60 -4.81
CA LEU A 111 0.33 -15.50 -4.98
C LEU A 111 1.69 -16.05 -5.42
N THR A 112 2.41 -15.28 -6.23
CA THR A 112 3.83 -15.53 -6.49
C THR A 112 4.70 -15.05 -5.32
N ASP A 113 5.96 -15.48 -5.29
CA ASP A 113 6.93 -15.01 -4.29
C ASP A 113 7.13 -13.48 -4.35
N GLU A 114 7.11 -12.88 -5.54
CA GLU A 114 7.20 -11.42 -5.69
C GLU A 114 5.96 -10.71 -5.14
N GLU A 115 4.77 -11.25 -5.37
CA GLU A 115 3.52 -10.73 -4.81
C GLU A 115 3.53 -10.79 -3.28
N ILE A 116 4.01 -11.90 -2.71
CA ILE A 116 4.21 -12.04 -1.26
C ILE A 116 5.23 -11.01 -0.75
N LEU A 117 6.35 -10.84 -1.47
CA LEU A 117 7.39 -9.88 -1.13
C LEU A 117 6.87 -8.44 -1.12
N ILE A 118 6.04 -8.05 -2.09
CA ILE A 118 5.35 -6.75 -2.11
C ILE A 118 4.53 -6.56 -0.84
N GLY A 119 3.72 -7.56 -0.46
CA GLY A 119 2.87 -7.51 0.73
C GLY A 119 3.68 -7.40 2.03
N LEU A 120 4.75 -8.18 2.16
CA LEU A 120 5.66 -8.13 3.31
C LEU A 120 6.37 -6.78 3.42
N TRP A 121 6.88 -6.27 2.30
CA TRP A 121 7.55 -4.97 2.26
C TRP A 121 6.60 -3.84 2.64
N ALA A 122 5.38 -3.84 2.09
CA ALA A 122 4.36 -2.85 2.42
C ALA A 122 3.99 -2.87 3.92
N LYS A 123 3.94 -4.06 4.54
CA LYS A 123 3.76 -4.21 5.98
C LYS A 123 4.88 -3.53 6.78
N VAL A 124 6.13 -3.85 6.46
CA VAL A 124 7.29 -3.25 7.15
C VAL A 124 7.27 -1.72 7.01
N LYS A 125 6.99 -1.19 5.82
CA LYS A 125 6.92 0.26 5.60
C LYS A 125 5.77 0.94 6.32
N TYR A 126 4.58 0.33 6.31
CA TYR A 126 3.43 0.86 7.03
C TYR A 126 3.67 0.89 8.55
N GLU A 127 4.18 -0.19 9.13
CA GLU A 127 4.46 -0.29 10.57
C GLU A 127 5.64 0.59 10.99
N GLY A 128 6.66 0.76 10.14
CA GLY A 128 7.84 1.56 10.45
C GLY A 128 7.64 3.08 10.33
N GLU A 129 6.91 3.54 9.31
CA GLU A 129 6.78 4.97 8.99
C GLU A 129 5.31 5.40 8.83
N GLY A 130 4.49 4.55 8.22
CA GLY A 130 3.11 4.86 7.83
C GLY A 130 2.23 5.28 9.00
N GLU A 131 2.30 4.60 10.14
CA GLU A 131 1.51 4.96 11.33
C GLU A 131 1.86 6.35 11.88
N ALA A 132 3.14 6.71 11.91
CA ALA A 132 3.59 8.02 12.36
C ALA A 132 3.12 9.12 11.40
N PHE A 133 3.21 8.86 10.10
CA PHE A 133 2.72 9.77 9.08
C PHE A 133 1.20 9.98 9.12
N LEU A 134 0.40 8.93 9.39
CA LEU A 134 -1.05 9.08 9.57
C LEU A 134 -1.39 9.98 10.76
N ARG A 135 -0.63 9.90 11.86
CA ARG A 135 -0.83 10.82 12.99
C ARG A 135 -0.64 12.27 12.56
N ILE A 136 0.34 12.58 11.70
CA ILE A 136 0.54 13.93 11.15
C ILE A 136 -0.61 14.32 10.23
N VAL A 137 -1.06 13.41 9.35
CA VAL A 137 -2.18 13.64 8.42
C VAL A 137 -3.47 14.02 9.14
N TYR A 138 -3.72 13.43 10.31
CA TYR A 138 -4.94 13.62 11.10
C TYR A 138 -4.75 14.47 12.37
N ALA A 139 -3.58 15.06 12.59
CA ALA A 139 -3.33 15.91 13.77
C ALA A 139 -4.07 17.26 13.70
N GLY A 140 -4.53 17.67 12.52
CA GLY A 140 -5.20 18.96 12.28
C GLY A 140 -6.61 18.86 11.70
N THR A 141 -7.24 17.69 11.81
CA THR A 141 -8.66 17.47 11.45
C THR A 141 -9.62 17.73 12.59
#